data_AF-A0A836VI85-F1
#
_entry.id   AF-A0A836VI85-F1
#
_cell.length_a   1.000
_cell.length_b   1.000
_cell.length_c   1.000
_cell.angle_alpha   90.00
_cell.angle_beta   90.00
_cell.angle_gamma   90.00
#
_symmetry.space_group_name_H-M   'P 1'
#
loop_
_entity.id
_entity.type
_entity.pdbx_description
1 polymer ?
#
loop_
_entity_poly.entity_id
_entity_poly.type
_entity_poly.pdbx_seq_one_letter_code
_entity_poly.pdbx_strand_id
1 'polypeptide(L)'
;MSLDIHRQLGDFHLHVELEVGGEILVLYGASGAGKTSTLNAVAGLLTPDSGEIRLDDRVLFRRDAGGRGGRGDRSSLPPRKRGVGYVFQNYALFPHLTAEENVAFSRWPDRDGRNHSLELLERMSLTHLAGR
;
A
#
# COMPACT_ATOMS: atom_id res chain seq x y z
N MET A 1 -12.37 5.81 1.74
CA MET A 1 -11.05 6.14 2.33
C MET A 1 -11.00 7.64 2.63
N SER A 2 -10.61 8.00 3.84
CA SER A 2 -10.31 9.39 4.21
C SER A 2 -8.90 9.51 4.76
N LEU A 3 -8.27 10.66 4.52
CA LEU A 3 -6.88 10.92 4.81
C LEU A 3 -6.75 12.40 5.19
N ASP A 4 -6.20 12.67 6.36
CA ASP A 4 -5.67 13.98 6.75
C ASP A 4 -4.35 13.73 7.47
N ILE A 5 -3.21 13.99 6.83
CA ILE A 5 -1.89 13.66 7.40
C ILE A 5 -0.89 14.79 7.25
N HIS A 6 -0.02 14.88 8.25
CA HIS A 6 1.14 15.77 8.26
C HIS A 6 2.42 14.95 8.36
N ARG A 7 3.42 15.31 7.56
CA ARG A 7 4.75 14.69 7.62
C ARG A 7 5.85 15.64 7.19
N GLN A 8 6.86 15.81 8.05
CA GLN A 8 8.11 16.48 7.71
C GLN A 8 9.09 15.53 7.01
N LEU A 9 9.62 15.94 5.85
CA LEU A 9 10.57 15.22 5.03
C LEU A 9 11.76 16.13 4.69
N GLY A 10 12.72 16.23 5.62
CA GLY A 10 13.78 17.23 5.51
C GLY A 10 13.19 18.63 5.59
N ASP A 11 13.38 19.44 4.54
CA ASP A 11 12.82 20.80 4.44
C ASP A 11 11.41 20.84 3.83
N PHE A 12 10.88 19.70 3.39
CA PHE A 12 9.55 19.60 2.78
C PHE A 12 8.50 19.17 3.81
N HIS A 13 7.43 19.97 3.93
CA HIS A 13 6.27 19.63 4.75
C HIS A 13 5.14 19.10 3.86
N LEU A 14 4.82 17.81 4.02
CA LEU A 14 3.70 17.16 3.35
C LEU A 14 2.45 17.31 4.22
N HIS A 15 1.44 18.01 3.71
CA HIS A 15 0.07 17.99 4.23
C HIS A 15 -0.86 17.49 3.12
N VAL A 16 -1.65 16.46 3.43
CA VAL A 16 -2.61 15.90 2.48
C VAL A 16 -3.93 15.67 3.18
N GLU A 17 -4.96 16.31 2.67
CA GLU A 17 -6.36 16.10 3.04
C GLU A 17 -7.13 15.63 1.81
N LEU A 18 -7.76 14.45 1.90
CA LEU A 18 -8.61 13.91 0.83
C LEU A 18 -9.65 12.93 1.37
N GLU A 19 -10.76 12.84 0.65
CA GLU A 19 -11.72 11.75 0.73
C GLU A 19 -11.87 11.11 -0.65
N VAL A 20 -11.84 9.78 -0.67
CA VAL A 20 -11.96 8.96 -1.88
C VAL A 20 -12.86 7.76 -1.61
N GLY A 21 -13.76 7.44 -2.53
CA GLY A 21 -14.62 6.27 -2.50
C GLY A 21 -14.06 5.11 -3.33
N GLY A 22 -14.90 4.58 -4.22
CA GLY A 22 -14.59 3.48 -5.13
C GLY A 22 -14.07 3.93 -6.51
N GLU A 23 -13.78 5.22 -6.68
CA GLU A 23 -13.25 5.78 -7.92
C GLU A 23 -11.74 5.58 -8.09
N ILE A 24 -11.28 5.85 -9.31
CA ILE A 24 -9.85 5.90 -9.63
C ILE A 24 -9.34 7.32 -9.35
N LEU A 25 -8.55 7.47 -8.28
CA LEU A 25 -7.83 8.70 -7.98
C LEU A 25 -6.44 8.68 -8.62
N VAL A 26 -6.06 9.78 -9.27
CA VAL A 26 -4.68 10.02 -9.76
C VAL A 26 -4.03 11.15 -8.96
N LEU A 27 -2.92 10.87 -8.31
CA LEU A 27 -2.06 11.90 -7.70
C LEU A 27 -1.04 12.40 -8.74
N TYR A 28 -1.21 13.64 -9.20
CA TYR A 28 -0.35 14.26 -10.22
C TYR A 28 0.43 15.47 -9.65
N GLY A 29 1.65 15.68 -10.14
CA GLY A 29 2.50 16.80 -9.75
C GLY A 29 3.98 16.57 -10.04
N ALA A 30 4.81 17.60 -9.86
CA ALA A 30 6.25 17.56 -10.09
C ALA A 30 6.98 16.49 -9.24
N SER A 31 8.19 16.10 -9.65
CA SER A 31 9.04 15.25 -8.81
C SER A 31 9.26 15.90 -7.44
N GLY A 32 9.23 15.12 -6.36
CA GLY A 32 9.34 15.64 -5.00
C GLY A 32 8.05 16.22 -4.40
N ALA A 33 6.95 16.34 -5.14
CA ALA A 33 5.67 16.86 -4.63
C ALA A 33 4.95 15.95 -3.60
N GLY A 34 5.61 14.93 -3.06
CA GLY A 34 5.04 14.07 -2.00
C GLY A 34 4.19 12.88 -2.47
N LYS A 35 3.92 12.69 -3.76
CA LYS A 35 3.07 11.60 -4.30
C LYS A 35 3.41 10.21 -3.72
N THR A 36 4.67 9.79 -3.87
CA THR A 36 5.13 8.48 -3.37
C THR A 36 5.06 8.42 -1.84
N SER A 37 5.32 9.54 -1.15
CA SER A 37 5.20 9.63 0.31
C SER A 37 3.74 9.48 0.76
N THR A 38 2.78 10.06 0.04
CA THR A 38 1.35 9.90 0.28
C THR A 38 0.93 8.45 0.11
N LEU A 39 1.32 7.80 -0.99
CA LEU A 39 1.02 6.39 -1.23
C LEU A 39 1.69 5.47 -0.19
N ASN A 40 2.94 5.75 0.18
CA ASN A 40 3.64 5.05 1.25
C ASN A 40 2.96 5.23 2.61
N ALA A 41 2.40 6.41 2.89
CA ALA A 41 1.68 6.68 4.13
C ALA A 41 0.41 5.83 4.22
N VAL A 42 -0.36 5.75 3.14
CA VAL A 42 -1.55 4.89 3.02
C VAL A 42 -1.18 3.40 3.15
N ALA A 43 -0.11 2.96 2.49
CA ALA A 43 0.39 1.58 2.55
C ALA A 43 1.05 1.22 3.90
N GLY A 44 1.38 2.20 4.74
CA GLY A 44 2.07 1.99 6.01
C GLY A 44 3.58 1.78 5.90
N LEU A 45 4.15 2.11 4.74
CA LEU A 45 5.59 2.12 4.48
C LEU A 45 6.24 3.42 4.98
N LEU A 46 5.42 4.46 5.17
CA LEU A 46 5.79 5.71 5.81
C LEU A 46 4.81 5.99 6.95
N THR A 47 5.31 6.40 8.12
CA THR A 47 4.45 6.80 9.25
C THR A 47 4.36 8.33 9.28
N PRO A 48 3.16 8.93 9.18
CA PRO A 48 2.99 10.36 9.36
C PRO A 48 3.41 10.82 10.76
N ASP A 49 3.62 12.13 10.92
CA ASP A 49 3.93 12.75 12.21
C ASP A 49 2.65 12.98 13.02
N SER A 50 1.54 13.33 12.37
CA SER A 50 0.21 13.46 12.96
C SER A 50 -0.89 13.29 11.91
N GLY A 51 -2.13 13.25 12.36
CA GLY A 51 -3.32 13.12 11.52
C GLY A 51 -3.93 11.72 11.57
N GLU A 52 -4.75 11.39 10.58
CA GLU A 52 -5.55 10.17 10.50
C GLU A 52 -5.61 9.60 9.07
N ILE A 53 -5.62 8.27 8.98
CA ILE A 53 -5.90 7.52 7.75
C ILE A 53 -7.00 6.52 8.07
N ARG A 54 -8.13 6.57 7.35
CA ARG A 54 -9.21 5.59 7.45
C ARG A 54 -9.49 4.92 6.11
N LEU A 55 -9.71 3.62 6.16
CA LEU A 55 -10.30 2.86 5.08
C LEU A 55 -11.66 2.36 5.55
N ASP A 56 -12.72 2.96 5.02
CA ASP A 56 -14.09 2.81 5.50
C ASP A 56 -14.18 3.06 7.02
N ASP A 57 -14.72 2.12 7.79
CA ASP A 57 -14.82 2.24 9.26
C ASP A 57 -13.50 1.93 9.99
N ARG A 58 -12.46 1.52 9.27
CA ARG A 58 -11.19 1.06 9.88
C ARG A 58 -10.17 2.19 9.92
N VAL A 59 -9.75 2.55 11.13
CA VAL A 59 -8.60 3.45 11.35
C VAL A 59 -7.30 2.69 11.08
N LEU A 60 -6.58 3.11 10.05
CA LEU A 60 -5.27 2.55 9.67
C LEU A 60 -4.13 3.26 10.39
N PHE A 61 -4.29 4.56 10.61
CA PHE A 61 -3.38 5.39 11.40
C PHE A 61 -4.17 6.51 12.08
N ARG A 62 -3.80 6.86 13.32
CA ARG A 62 -4.26 8.07 14.00
C ARG A 62 -3.24 8.52 15.03
N ARG A 63 -2.77 9.77 14.95
CA ARG A 63 -1.90 10.37 15.96
C ARG A 63 -2.17 11.87 16.10
N ASP A 64 -2.30 12.32 17.34
CA ASP A 64 -2.47 13.74 17.66
C ASP A 64 -1.19 14.54 17.41
N ALA A 65 -1.34 15.85 17.22
CA ALA A 65 -0.22 16.77 17.09
C ALA A 65 0.67 16.72 18.35
N GLY A 66 1.97 16.52 18.17
CA GLY A 66 2.94 16.37 19.28
C GLY A 66 3.04 14.98 19.90
N GLY A 67 2.24 14.01 19.43
CA GLY A 67 2.39 12.60 19.79
C GLY A 67 3.77 12.07 19.35
N ARG A 68 4.51 11.45 20.27
CA ARG A 68 5.83 10.87 19.93
C ARG A 68 5.67 9.41 19.53
N GLY A 69 6.16 9.08 18.33
CA GLY A 69 6.33 7.69 17.91
C GLY A 69 7.45 7.00 18.70
N GLY A 70 7.23 5.75 19.11
CA GLY A 70 8.17 5.01 19.94
C GLY A 70 7.92 3.50 19.94
N ARG A 71 8.70 2.76 20.74
CA ARG A 71 8.52 1.31 20.89
C ARG A 71 7.15 1.02 21.51
N GLY A 72 6.29 0.34 20.78
CA GLY A 72 4.92 0.05 21.20
C GLY A 72 3.87 1.07 20.75
N ASP A 73 4.22 1.99 19.84
CA ASP A 73 3.25 2.89 19.22
C ASP A 73 2.16 2.09 18.48
N ARG A 74 0.91 2.27 18.92
CA ARG A 74 -0.29 1.64 18.35
C ARG A 74 -1.03 2.58 17.40
N SER A 75 -0.47 3.76 17.13
CA SER A 75 -1.05 4.77 16.24
C SER A 75 -1.12 4.29 14.81
N SER A 76 -0.39 3.24 14.42
CA SER A 76 -0.27 2.81 13.03
C SER A 76 -0.41 1.29 12.89
N LEU A 77 -1.31 0.85 12.02
CA LEU A 77 -1.35 -0.55 11.60
C LEU A 77 -0.15 -0.85 10.69
N PRO A 78 0.49 -2.02 10.86
CA PRO A 78 1.55 -2.45 9.93
C PRO A 78 0.96 -2.72 8.54
N PRO A 79 1.73 -2.57 7.44
CA PRO A 79 1.24 -2.70 6.06
C PRO A 79 0.34 -3.91 5.81
N ARG A 80 0.77 -5.10 6.25
CA ARG A 80 0.02 -6.37 6.10
C ARG A 80 -1.37 -6.40 6.74
N LYS A 81 -1.66 -5.51 7.71
CA LYS A 81 -2.96 -5.42 8.39
C LYS A 81 -3.88 -4.36 7.81
N ARG A 82 -3.40 -3.58 6.83
CA ARG A 82 -4.16 -2.46 6.26
C ARG A 82 -5.20 -2.86 5.23
N GLY A 83 -5.03 -4.03 4.60
CA GLY A 83 -5.95 -4.47 3.52
C GLY A 83 -5.81 -3.61 2.25
N VAL A 84 -4.61 -3.10 1.99
CA VAL A 84 -4.28 -2.26 0.83
C VAL A 84 -3.29 -3.01 -0.05
N GLY A 85 -3.57 -3.10 -1.36
CA GLY A 85 -2.61 -3.57 -2.35
C GLY A 85 -1.63 -2.45 -2.73
N TYR A 86 -0.35 -2.76 -2.84
CA TYR A 86 0.68 -1.80 -3.21
C TYR A 86 1.57 -2.34 -4.32
N VAL A 87 1.64 -1.63 -5.44
CA VAL A 87 2.48 -1.98 -6.59
C VAL A 87 3.63 -0.99 -6.65
N PHE A 88 4.86 -1.51 -6.56
CA PHE A 88 6.07 -0.70 -6.59
C PHE A 88 6.41 -0.26 -8.02
N GLN A 89 7.18 0.83 -8.15
CA GLN A 89 7.69 1.29 -9.44
C GLN A 89 8.67 0.30 -10.08
N ASN A 90 9.44 -0.41 -9.25
CA ASN A 90 10.29 -1.51 -9.69
C ASN A 90 9.55 -2.83 -9.49
N TYR A 91 9.71 -3.76 -10.44
CA TYR A 91 9.10 -5.08 -10.35
C TYR A 91 9.57 -5.82 -9.08
N ALA A 92 8.64 -6.02 -8.15
CA ALA A 92 8.87 -6.72 -6.89
C ALA A 92 8.54 -8.23 -7.03
N LEU A 93 9.04 -8.85 -8.10
CA LEU A 93 8.90 -10.29 -8.33
C LEU A 93 9.96 -11.05 -7.54
N PHE A 94 9.61 -12.23 -7.06
CA PHE A 94 10.54 -13.20 -6.51
C PHE A 94 11.22 -13.92 -7.68
N PRO A 95 12.51 -13.68 -7.94
CA PRO A 95 13.18 -14.16 -9.16
C PRO A 95 13.41 -15.67 -9.19
N HIS A 96 13.18 -16.34 -8.06
CA HIS A 96 13.31 -17.80 -7.90
C HIS A 96 11.96 -18.52 -7.95
N LEU A 97 10.86 -17.77 -8.11
CA LEU A 97 9.51 -18.30 -8.25
C LEU A 97 9.07 -18.14 -9.70
N THR A 98 8.28 -19.08 -10.19
CA THR A 98 7.63 -18.95 -11.50
C THR A 98 6.61 -17.81 -11.51
N ALA A 99 6.11 -17.41 -12.68
CA ALA A 99 5.04 -16.44 -12.79
C ALA A 99 3.77 -16.87 -12.02
N GLU A 100 3.39 -18.16 -12.09
CA GLU A 100 2.27 -18.71 -11.32
C GLU A 100 2.52 -18.59 -9.81
N GLU A 101 3.72 -18.98 -9.36
CA GLU A 101 4.10 -18.94 -7.95
C GLU A 101 4.15 -17.50 -7.42
N ASN A 102 4.64 -16.54 -8.21
CA ASN A 102 4.63 -15.12 -7.87
C ASN A 102 3.21 -14.59 -7.64
N VAL A 103 2.25 -14.95 -8.51
CA VAL A 103 0.86 -14.53 -8.40
C VAL A 103 0.17 -15.23 -7.22
N ALA A 104 0.44 -16.53 -7.02
CA ALA A 104 -0.11 -17.32 -5.93
C ALA A 104 0.48 -16.96 -4.55
N PHE A 105 1.66 -16.32 -4.52
CA PHE A 105 2.44 -16.08 -3.30
C PHE A 105 1.63 -15.47 -2.15
N SER A 106 0.77 -14.49 -2.44
CA SER A 106 -0.05 -13.81 -1.44
C SER A 106 -1.06 -14.71 -0.72
N ARG A 107 -1.35 -15.89 -1.29
CA ARG A 107 -2.31 -16.88 -0.77
C ARG A 107 -1.65 -18.21 -0.41
N TRP A 108 -0.34 -18.37 -0.56
CA TRP A 108 0.34 -19.62 -0.24
C TRP A 108 0.25 -19.96 1.27
N PRO A 109 0.02 -21.23 1.69
CA PRO A 109 -0.10 -22.46 0.89
C PRO A 109 -1.55 -22.87 0.55
N ASP A 110 -2.50 -21.94 0.55
CA ASP A 110 -3.91 -22.23 0.28
C ASP A 110 -4.11 -22.86 -1.11
N ARG A 111 -4.87 -23.96 -1.19
CA ARG A 111 -5.19 -24.63 -2.46
C ARG A 111 -5.94 -23.68 -3.40
N ASP A 112 -6.71 -22.75 -2.86
CA ASP A 112 -7.43 -21.74 -3.64
C ASP A 112 -6.49 -20.73 -4.30
N GLY A 113 -5.27 -20.56 -3.77
CA GLY A 113 -4.26 -19.66 -4.33
C GLY A 113 -3.84 -20.04 -5.75
N ARG A 114 -3.72 -21.34 -6.03
CA ARG A 114 -3.28 -21.85 -7.34
C ARG A 114 -4.34 -21.69 -8.43
N ASN A 115 -5.60 -22.01 -8.12
CA ASN A 115 -6.68 -21.83 -9.08
C ASN A 115 -6.87 -20.34 -9.41
N HIS A 116 -6.80 -19.49 -8.38
CA HIS A 116 -6.89 -18.05 -8.56
C HIS A 116 -5.72 -17.46 -9.36
N SER A 117 -4.49 -17.98 -9.18
CA SER A 117 -3.35 -17.51 -9.97
C SER A 117 -3.47 -17.83 -11.46
N LEU A 118 -3.95 -19.02 -11.80
CA LEU A 118 -4.18 -19.39 -13.21
C LEU A 118 -5.28 -18.54 -13.85
N GLU A 119 -6.35 -18.26 -13.12
CA GLU A 119 -7.42 -17.34 -13.58
C GLU A 119 -6.88 -15.93 -13.84
N LEU A 120 -6.05 -15.40 -12.94
CA LEU A 120 -5.42 -14.08 -13.12
C LEU A 120 -4.47 -14.06 -14.31
N LEU A 121 -3.67 -15.11 -14.50
CA LEU A 121 -2.77 -15.23 -15.65
C LEU A 121 -3.55 -15.30 -16.97
N GLU A 122 -4.67 -16.02 -17.02
CA GLU A 122 -5.55 -16.08 -18.18
C GLU A 122 -6.14 -14.71 -18.51
N ARG A 123 -6.69 -14.01 -17.50
CA ARG A 123 -7.24 -12.65 -17.67
C ARG A 123 -6.21 -11.63 -18.17
N MET A 124 -4.93 -11.86 -17.88
CA MET A 124 -3.82 -11.02 -18.33
C MET A 124 -3.16 -11.53 -19.62
N SER A 125 -3.64 -12.64 -20.20
CA SER A 125 -3.04 -13.31 -21.37
C SER A 125 -1.59 -13.82 -21.14
N LEU A 126 -1.26 -14.18 -19.91
CA LEU A 126 0.08 -14.60 -19.46
C LEU A 126 0.21 -16.10 -19.16
N THR A 127 -0.79 -16.92 -19.47
CA THR A 127 -0.78 -18.37 -19.18
C THR A 127 0.46 -19.09 -19.74
N HIS A 128 0.98 -18.64 -20.88
CA HIS A 128 2.19 -19.19 -21.51
C HIS A 128 3.49 -18.92 -20.71
N LEU A 129 3.46 -18.03 -19.72
CA LEU A 129 4.58 -17.74 -18.82
C LEU A 129 4.44 -18.43 -17.46
N ALA A 130 3.36 -19.16 -17.19
CA ALA A 130 3.04 -19.69 -15.86
C ALA A 130 4.21 -20.44 -15.19
N GLY A 131 4.97 -21.24 -15.95
CA GLY A 131 6.10 -22.02 -15.47
C GLY A 131 7.48 -21.37 -15.63
N ARG A 132 7.56 -20.10 -16.01
CA ARG A 132 8.82 -19.36 -16.20
C ARG A 132 9.15 -18.48 -15.02
#